data_AF-A0A0F0LSE0-F1
#
_entry.id   AF-A0A0F0LSE0-F1
#
_cell.length_a   1.000
_cell.length_b   1.000
_cell.length_c   1.000
_cell.angle_alpha   90.00
_cell.angle_beta   90.00
_cell.angle_gamma   90.00
#
_symmetry.space_group_name_H-M   'P 1'
#
loop_
_entity.id
_entity.type
_entity.pdbx_description
1 polymer ?
#
loop_
_entity_poly.entity_id
_entity_poly.type
_entity_poly.pdbx_seq_one_letter_code
_entity_poly.pdbx_strand_id
1 'polypeptide(L)'
;MRRSAPLAVAALVAALAAVLALAGCGQVSRSDLSAAVSPAPTGTPSSSLPSAAPIPSPTAVGTGSGGAGSLTLAITSPLAVAGHVNTDVACAVSARTYHASVASAEIQGYSVTMSVRIVGYTGPGSWSGTLSGTITEGGVTYPLALPAVPVTTTASGGSLHLSVTESGHTLSGEVDWACGA
;
A
#
# COMPACT_ATOMS: atom_id res chain seq x y z
N MET A 1 -60.22 6.90 7.83
CA MET A 1 -60.28 7.86 8.95
C MET A 1 -58.92 8.55 9.05
N ARG A 2 -58.90 9.89 8.89
CA ARG A 2 -57.97 10.93 9.40
C ARG A 2 -56.45 10.70 9.26
N ARG A 3 -55.59 11.67 8.89
CA ARG A 3 -55.59 13.09 8.47
C ARG A 3 -54.11 13.35 8.07
N SER A 4 -53.82 13.86 6.87
CA SER A 4 -53.36 15.24 6.59
C SER A 4 -51.88 15.55 6.94
N ALA A 5 -51.13 15.97 5.91
CA ALA A 5 -49.75 16.51 5.85
C ALA A 5 -49.66 17.96 6.40
N PRO A 6 -48.74 18.88 5.96
CA PRO A 6 -47.29 18.95 5.66
C PRO A 6 -46.59 20.14 6.41
N LEU A 7 -45.41 20.63 5.95
CA LEU A 7 -44.64 21.88 6.29
C LEU A 7 -43.64 21.74 7.47
N ALA A 8 -42.41 22.28 7.46
CA ALA A 8 -41.84 23.51 6.90
C ALA A 8 -40.33 23.30 6.59
N VAL A 9 -39.77 23.69 5.43
CA VAL A 9 -39.36 25.04 5.00
C VAL A 9 -38.22 25.65 5.86
N ALA A 10 -37.01 25.61 5.28
CA ALA A 10 -35.98 26.65 5.19
C ALA A 10 -35.62 27.55 6.40
N ALA A 11 -34.36 27.44 6.84
CA ALA A 11 -33.43 28.50 7.30
C ALA A 11 -32.15 27.78 7.76
N LEU A 12 -30.90 28.20 7.54
CA LEU A 12 -30.36 29.54 7.45
C LEU A 12 -29.02 29.49 6.68
N VAL A 13 -28.85 30.45 5.79
CA VAL A 13 -27.59 30.87 5.17
C VAL A 13 -26.63 31.43 6.24
N ALA A 14 -25.33 31.38 5.95
CA ALA A 14 -24.23 32.19 6.51
C ALA A 14 -23.27 31.49 7.49
N ALA A 15 -22.11 31.09 6.96
CA ALA A 15 -20.83 31.33 7.62
C ALA A 15 -19.72 31.38 6.54
N LEU A 16 -19.57 32.59 5.99
CA LEU A 16 -18.49 33.04 5.14
C LEU A 16 -17.40 33.64 6.05
N ALA A 17 -16.16 33.13 6.00
CA ALA A 17 -14.93 33.87 6.33
C ALA A 17 -13.72 32.94 6.06
N ALA A 18 -13.00 33.09 4.94
CA ALA A 18 -11.96 34.08 4.68
C ALA A 18 -10.57 33.62 5.16
N VAL A 19 -9.78 33.04 4.24
CA VAL A 19 -8.31 33.16 4.25
C VAL A 19 -7.85 33.39 2.81
N LEU A 20 -7.91 34.65 2.37
CA LEU A 20 -7.14 35.17 1.25
C LEU A 20 -6.05 36.07 1.83
N ALA A 21 -4.78 35.75 1.55
CA ALA A 21 -3.68 36.69 1.67
C ALA A 21 -2.71 36.45 0.50
N LEU A 22 -2.91 37.21 -0.57
CA LEU A 22 -1.93 37.47 -1.63
C LEU A 22 -1.05 38.66 -1.23
N ALA A 23 0.12 38.70 -1.89
CA ALA A 23 0.91 39.88 -2.22
C ALA A 23 1.89 40.44 -1.17
N GLY A 24 3.17 40.29 -1.51
CA GLY A 24 4.29 41.04 -0.94
C GLY A 24 5.41 41.14 -1.97
N CYS A 25 5.18 41.94 -3.01
CA CYS A 25 6.23 42.37 -3.94
C CYS A 25 7.01 43.50 -3.25
N GLY A 26 8.31 43.33 -3.03
CA GLY A 26 9.20 44.35 -2.48
C GLY A 26 10.55 44.29 -3.18
N GLN A 27 10.83 45.29 -4.02
CA GLN A 27 12.12 45.53 -4.68
C GLN A 27 13.11 46.26 -3.75
N VAL A 28 14.30 46.55 -4.29
CA VAL A 28 15.42 47.40 -3.81
C VAL A 28 16.55 46.56 -3.18
N SER A 29 17.84 46.57 -3.58
CA SER A 29 18.64 47.48 -4.40
C SER A 29 19.85 46.74 -5.00
N ARG A 30 20.32 47.19 -6.18
CA ARG A 30 21.69 46.92 -6.67
C ARG A 30 22.68 47.81 -5.90
N SER A 31 23.73 47.21 -5.37
CA SER A 31 25.03 47.88 -5.17
C SER A 31 26.14 46.92 -5.58
N ASP A 32 26.78 47.24 -6.69
CA ASP A 32 28.14 46.83 -7.04
C ASP A 32 29.10 47.27 -5.93
N LEU A 33 30.05 46.41 -5.53
CA LEU A 33 31.46 46.76 -5.38
C LEU A 33 32.31 45.51 -5.07
N SER A 34 33.35 45.32 -5.89
CA SER A 34 34.47 44.39 -5.71
C SER A 34 35.12 44.43 -4.33
N ALA A 35 35.50 43.26 -3.79
CA ALA A 35 36.77 43.06 -3.09
C ALA A 35 37.12 41.56 -3.00
N ALA A 36 38.37 41.25 -3.36
CA ALA A 36 38.97 39.92 -3.33
C ALA A 36 39.23 39.39 -1.90
N VAL A 37 39.43 38.08 -1.75
CA VAL A 37 40.60 37.40 -1.10
C VAL A 37 40.26 35.94 -0.70
N SER A 38 41.15 35.03 -1.16
CA SER A 38 41.49 33.62 -0.88
C SER A 38 40.70 32.69 0.07
N PRO A 39 40.78 31.35 -0.17
CA PRO A 39 40.11 30.30 0.61
C PRO A 39 40.94 29.82 1.81
N ALA A 40 40.29 29.35 2.86
CA ALA A 40 40.87 28.50 3.89
C ALA A 40 39.89 27.36 4.25
N PRO A 41 40.37 26.11 4.40
CA PRO A 41 39.51 24.95 4.56
C PRO A 41 39.16 24.73 6.03
N THR A 42 37.89 24.78 6.38
CA THR A 42 37.41 24.30 7.68
C THR A 42 36.83 22.91 7.48
N GLY A 43 37.64 21.90 7.78
CA GLY A 43 37.23 20.51 7.78
C GLY A 43 36.06 20.29 8.73
N THR A 44 34.92 19.88 8.18
CA THR A 44 33.87 19.19 8.92
C THR A 44 34.01 17.70 8.59
N PRO A 45 34.17 16.80 9.58
CA PRO A 45 34.15 15.37 9.31
C PRO A 45 32.75 15.02 8.84
N SER A 46 32.62 14.71 7.55
CA SER A 46 31.44 14.03 7.02
C SER A 46 31.41 12.66 7.67
N SER A 47 30.53 12.50 8.67
CA SER A 47 30.14 11.19 9.17
C SER A 47 29.35 10.52 8.05
N SER A 48 30.06 9.87 7.14
CA SER A 48 29.47 8.97 6.16
C SER A 48 28.83 7.82 6.93
N LEU A 49 27.51 7.84 7.06
CA LEU A 49 26.74 6.66 7.43
C LEU A 49 27.16 5.52 6.49
N PRO A 50 27.37 4.29 6.99
CA PRO A 50 27.62 3.17 6.12
C PRO A 50 26.44 3.04 5.16
N SER A 51 26.73 3.10 3.86
CA SER A 51 25.79 2.74 2.81
C SER A 51 25.22 1.37 3.15
N ALA A 52 23.92 1.30 3.44
CA ALA A 52 23.24 0.02 3.62
C ALA A 52 23.59 -0.87 2.42
N ALA A 53 24.09 -2.07 2.70
CA ALA A 53 24.39 -3.05 1.65
C ALA A 53 23.12 -3.28 0.82
N PRO A 54 23.23 -3.45 -0.52
CA PRO A 54 22.08 -3.77 -1.35
C PRO A 54 21.42 -5.04 -0.82
N ILE A 55 20.15 -4.93 -0.42
CA ILE A 55 19.33 -6.10 -0.09
C ILE A 55 19.21 -6.90 -1.40
N PRO A 56 19.51 -8.21 -1.42
CA PRO A 56 19.41 -9.00 -2.64
C PRO A 56 17.97 -8.92 -3.15
N SER A 57 17.81 -8.53 -4.42
CA SER A 57 16.51 -8.59 -5.08
C SER A 57 16.06 -10.05 -5.12
N PRO A 58 14.79 -10.33 -4.78
CA PRO A 58 14.30 -11.70 -4.77
C PRO A 58 14.34 -12.29 -6.18
N THR A 59 14.68 -13.58 -6.29
CA THR A 59 14.74 -14.25 -7.60
C THR A 59 13.32 -14.43 -8.13
N ALA A 60 13.03 -13.89 -9.31
CA ALA A 60 11.74 -14.02 -9.99
C ALA A 60 11.46 -15.48 -10.40
N VAL A 61 10.33 -16.04 -9.97
CA VAL A 61 9.96 -17.45 -10.15
C VAL A 61 8.45 -17.61 -10.42
N GLY A 62 8.00 -18.75 -10.93
CA GLY A 62 6.58 -19.02 -11.24
C GLY A 62 6.19 -18.84 -12.71
N THR A 63 5.08 -19.47 -13.11
CA THR A 63 4.66 -19.65 -14.51
C THR A 63 3.53 -18.72 -14.95
N GLY A 64 3.17 -17.74 -14.12
CA GLY A 64 2.09 -16.80 -14.43
C GLY A 64 2.44 -15.86 -15.59
N SER A 65 1.45 -15.14 -16.11
CA SER A 65 1.70 -14.04 -17.06
C SER A 65 1.57 -12.66 -16.42
N GLY A 66 1.19 -12.60 -15.12
CA GLY A 66 0.92 -11.36 -14.40
C GLY A 66 -0.36 -10.64 -14.85
N GLY A 67 -1.22 -11.31 -15.63
CA GLY A 67 -2.49 -10.77 -16.13
C GLY A 67 -3.64 -10.94 -15.15
N ALA A 68 -4.88 -10.74 -15.62
CA ALA A 68 -6.10 -11.02 -14.84
C ALA A 68 -6.07 -12.45 -14.27
N GLY A 69 -6.43 -12.59 -12.99
CA GLY A 69 -6.31 -13.88 -12.29
C GLY A 69 -4.84 -14.26 -12.04
N SER A 70 -4.07 -13.36 -11.41
CA SER A 70 -2.71 -13.67 -11.00
C SER A 70 -2.43 -13.20 -9.58
N LEU A 71 -1.52 -13.92 -8.93
CA LEU A 71 -1.00 -13.59 -7.61
C LEU A 71 0.52 -13.51 -7.72
N THR A 72 1.09 -12.41 -7.26
CA THR A 72 2.52 -12.23 -7.11
C THR A 72 2.84 -12.13 -5.63
N LEU A 73 3.87 -12.86 -5.20
CA LEU A 73 4.35 -12.90 -3.83
C LEU A 73 5.86 -12.65 -3.85
N ALA A 74 6.30 -11.59 -3.19
CA ALA A 74 7.71 -11.22 -3.05
C ALA A 74 8.13 -11.24 -1.58
N ILE A 75 8.60 -12.39 -1.10
CA ILE A 75 9.13 -12.60 0.24
C ILE A 75 10.58 -12.08 0.29
N THR A 76 10.89 -11.29 1.30
CA THR A 76 12.24 -10.73 1.57
C THR A 76 12.91 -11.36 2.79
N SER A 77 12.15 -12.08 3.62
CA SER A 77 12.62 -12.81 4.82
C SER A 77 11.74 -14.03 5.05
N PRO A 78 12.29 -15.20 5.43
CA PRO A 78 13.69 -15.48 5.77
C PRO A 78 14.62 -15.75 4.57
N LEU A 79 14.06 -16.01 3.40
CA LEU A 79 14.78 -16.15 2.13
C LEU A 79 14.14 -15.22 1.09
N ALA A 80 14.95 -14.54 0.28
CA ALA A 80 14.43 -13.64 -0.75
C ALA A 80 13.88 -14.44 -1.94
N VAL A 81 12.56 -14.64 -1.99
CA VAL A 81 11.83 -15.38 -3.02
C VAL A 81 10.78 -14.47 -3.62
N ALA A 82 10.74 -14.29 -4.94
CA ALA A 82 9.67 -13.53 -5.58
C ALA A 82 9.07 -14.34 -6.70
N GLY A 83 7.80 -14.68 -6.64
CA GLY A 83 7.18 -15.38 -7.73
C GLY A 83 5.77 -14.97 -8.05
N HIS A 84 5.35 -15.31 -9.26
CA HIS A 84 4.02 -15.03 -9.77
C HIS A 84 3.39 -16.30 -10.35
N VAL A 85 2.12 -16.50 -10.04
CA VAL A 85 1.34 -17.65 -10.50
C VAL A 85 0.01 -17.15 -11.04
N ASN A 86 -0.44 -17.76 -12.14
CA ASN A 86 -1.81 -17.58 -12.59
C ASN A 86 -2.71 -18.40 -11.66
N THR A 87 -3.62 -17.73 -10.96
CA THR A 87 -4.54 -18.35 -10.01
C THR A 87 -5.86 -17.61 -10.08
N ASP A 88 -6.97 -18.32 -9.86
CA ASP A 88 -8.27 -17.67 -9.78
C ASP A 88 -8.34 -16.76 -8.54
N VAL A 89 -8.20 -15.45 -8.78
CA VAL A 89 -8.41 -14.41 -7.76
C VAL A 89 -9.84 -13.93 -7.89
N ALA A 90 -10.72 -14.38 -7.00
CA ALA A 90 -12.10 -13.92 -6.98
C ALA A 90 -12.21 -12.57 -6.28
N CYS A 91 -12.64 -11.54 -7.00
CA CYS A 91 -12.92 -10.22 -6.46
C CYS A 91 -14.41 -9.91 -6.51
N ALA A 92 -14.95 -9.35 -5.43
CA ALA A 92 -16.34 -8.94 -5.36
C ALA A 92 -16.49 -7.65 -4.54
N VAL A 93 -17.45 -6.82 -4.92
CA VAL A 93 -17.88 -5.68 -4.11
C VAL A 93 -19.36 -5.85 -3.78
N SER A 94 -19.68 -5.86 -2.49
CA SER A 94 -21.06 -5.97 -2.00
C SER A 94 -21.24 -5.06 -0.79
N ALA A 95 -22.33 -4.28 -0.75
CA ALA A 95 -22.66 -3.38 0.36
C ALA A 95 -21.47 -2.50 0.84
N ARG A 96 -20.77 -1.85 -0.09
CA ARG A 96 -19.53 -1.07 0.18
C ARG A 96 -18.41 -1.87 0.87
N THR A 97 -18.38 -3.18 0.65
CA THR A 97 -17.31 -4.03 1.12
C THR A 97 -16.64 -4.69 -0.06
N TYR A 98 -15.33 -4.48 -0.21
CA TYR A 98 -14.50 -5.19 -1.17
C TYR A 98 -14.00 -6.50 -0.55
N HIS A 99 -14.03 -7.55 -1.35
CA HIS A 99 -13.47 -8.86 -1.07
C HIS A 99 -12.57 -9.28 -2.21
N ALA A 100 -11.35 -9.72 -1.89
CA ALA A 100 -10.50 -10.47 -2.79
C ALA A 100 -10.12 -11.77 -2.12
N SER A 101 -10.16 -12.89 -2.85
CA SER A 101 -9.83 -14.19 -2.28
C SER A 101 -9.09 -15.08 -3.26
N VAL A 102 -8.17 -15.86 -2.71
CA VAL A 102 -7.40 -16.91 -3.38
C VAL A 102 -7.60 -18.18 -2.55
N ALA A 103 -8.26 -19.18 -3.14
CA ALA A 103 -8.54 -20.42 -2.45
C ALA A 103 -7.29 -21.30 -2.28
N SER A 104 -6.47 -21.37 -3.33
CA SER A 104 -5.21 -22.10 -3.33
C SER A 104 -4.32 -21.62 -4.46
N ALA A 105 -3.09 -21.24 -4.15
CA ALA A 105 -2.05 -20.93 -5.13
C ALA A 105 -0.72 -21.53 -4.68
N GLU A 106 0.02 -22.15 -5.60
CA GLU A 106 1.37 -22.66 -5.33
C GLU A 106 2.43 -21.82 -6.03
N ILE A 107 3.39 -21.28 -5.27
CA ILE A 107 4.50 -20.46 -5.77
C ILE A 107 5.80 -21.05 -5.22
N GLN A 108 6.53 -21.83 -6.02
CA GLN A 108 7.81 -22.44 -5.64
C GLN A 108 7.82 -23.14 -4.27
N GLY A 109 6.81 -23.97 -4.00
CA GLY A 109 6.71 -24.72 -2.73
C GLY A 109 6.02 -23.97 -1.59
N TYR A 110 5.63 -22.71 -1.80
CA TYR A 110 4.69 -22.01 -0.93
C TYR A 110 3.26 -22.32 -1.37
N SER A 111 2.44 -22.84 -0.46
CA SER A 111 0.98 -22.94 -0.65
C SER A 111 0.32 -21.75 0.02
N VAL A 112 -0.45 -20.98 -0.75
CA VAL A 112 -1.06 -19.71 -0.32
C VAL A 112 -2.57 -19.80 -0.41
N THR A 113 -3.23 -19.44 0.69
CA THR A 113 -4.66 -19.17 0.77
C THR A 113 -4.83 -17.80 1.38
N MET A 114 -5.67 -16.95 0.78
CA MET A 114 -5.79 -15.56 1.20
C MET A 114 -7.21 -15.04 1.02
N SER A 115 -7.62 -14.16 1.93
CA SER A 115 -8.80 -13.31 1.79
C SER A 115 -8.53 -11.92 2.36
N VAL A 116 -8.81 -10.90 1.55
CA VAL A 116 -8.71 -9.48 1.90
C VAL A 116 -10.12 -8.90 1.95
N ARG A 117 -10.48 -8.30 3.08
CA ARG A 117 -11.76 -7.59 3.27
C ARG A 117 -11.49 -6.11 3.54
N ILE A 118 -12.13 -5.23 2.78
CA ILE A 118 -12.11 -3.77 3.03
C ILE A 118 -13.55 -3.29 3.21
N VAL A 119 -13.83 -2.64 4.34
CA VAL A 119 -15.15 -2.07 4.64
C VAL A 119 -15.18 -0.59 4.28
N GLY A 120 -16.32 -0.09 3.78
CA GLY A 120 -16.47 1.30 3.35
C GLY A 120 -15.84 1.58 1.99
N TYR A 121 -15.54 0.54 1.21
CA TYR A 121 -14.93 0.63 -0.10
C TYR A 121 -15.78 1.47 -1.08
N THR A 122 -15.16 2.48 -1.67
CA THR A 122 -15.79 3.37 -2.67
C THR A 122 -15.03 3.43 -4.00
N GLY A 123 -14.00 2.60 -4.18
CA GLY A 123 -13.22 2.54 -5.42
C GLY A 123 -11.71 2.41 -5.19
N PRO A 124 -10.92 2.51 -6.27
CA PRO A 124 -9.46 2.45 -6.20
C PRO A 124 -8.86 3.49 -5.24
N GLY A 125 -7.77 3.13 -4.60
CA GLY A 125 -7.10 3.97 -3.59
C GLY A 125 -6.50 3.15 -2.45
N SER A 126 -6.08 3.84 -1.40
CA SER A 126 -5.49 3.23 -0.20
C SER A 126 -6.53 3.06 0.91
N TRP A 127 -6.52 1.89 1.53
CA TRP A 127 -7.51 1.44 2.49
C TRP A 127 -6.82 0.76 3.67
N SER A 128 -7.54 0.69 4.79
CA SER A 128 -7.22 -0.26 5.87
C SER A 128 -8.13 -1.47 5.71
N GLY A 129 -7.54 -2.65 5.58
CA GLY A 129 -8.25 -3.91 5.36
C GLY A 129 -7.90 -4.97 6.40
N THR A 130 -8.68 -6.04 6.40
CA THR A 130 -8.39 -7.26 7.14
C THR A 130 -7.86 -8.31 6.18
N LEU A 131 -6.70 -8.89 6.51
CA LEU A 131 -6.10 -10.01 5.81
C LEU A 131 -6.29 -11.29 6.63
N SER A 132 -6.77 -12.34 5.97
CA SER A 132 -6.93 -13.67 6.56
C SER A 132 -6.46 -14.75 5.61
N GLY A 133 -6.08 -15.92 6.13
CA GLY A 133 -5.63 -17.05 5.33
C GLY A 133 -4.39 -17.74 5.91
N THR A 134 -3.61 -18.39 5.06
CA THR A 134 -2.42 -19.15 5.43
C THR A 134 -1.39 -19.13 4.33
N ILE A 135 -0.11 -19.08 4.70
CA ILE A 135 1.02 -19.38 3.82
C ILE A 135 1.74 -20.58 4.42
N THR A 136 1.95 -21.64 3.65
CA THR A 136 2.64 -22.85 4.10
C THR A 136 3.91 -23.06 3.29
N GLU A 137 5.05 -23.25 3.96
CA GLU A 137 6.36 -23.53 3.36
C GLU A 137 7.01 -24.72 4.07
N GLY A 138 7.41 -25.76 3.34
CA GLY A 138 8.21 -26.86 3.92
C GLY A 138 7.57 -27.53 5.14
N GLY A 139 6.23 -27.48 5.26
CA GLY A 139 5.47 -28.01 6.40
C GLY A 139 5.22 -27.01 7.55
N VAL A 140 5.82 -25.82 7.52
CA VAL A 140 5.53 -24.71 8.44
C VAL A 140 4.37 -23.90 7.90
N THR A 141 3.36 -23.61 8.74
CA THR A 141 2.20 -22.79 8.35
C THR A 141 2.21 -21.47 9.10
N TYR A 142 2.19 -20.38 8.34
CA TYR A 142 2.08 -19.00 8.81
C TYR A 142 0.61 -18.56 8.73
N PRO A 143 -0.11 -18.46 9.86
CA PRO A 143 -1.48 -17.98 9.85
C PRO A 143 -1.52 -16.48 9.54
N LEU A 144 -2.32 -16.09 8.56
CA LEU A 144 -2.62 -14.69 8.27
C LEU A 144 -3.88 -14.31 9.06
N ALA A 145 -3.75 -13.39 10.01
CA ALA A 145 -4.86 -12.86 10.80
C ALA A 145 -4.57 -11.39 11.18
N LEU A 146 -4.40 -10.54 10.15
CA LEU A 146 -4.01 -9.14 10.34
C LEU A 146 -5.24 -8.23 10.18
N PRO A 147 -5.74 -7.58 11.25
CA PRO A 147 -7.01 -6.86 11.21
C PRO A 147 -6.96 -5.49 10.54
N ALA A 148 -5.79 -4.86 10.44
CA ALA A 148 -5.62 -3.49 9.94
C ALA A 148 -4.35 -3.37 9.09
N VAL A 149 -4.35 -4.04 7.94
CA VAL A 149 -3.25 -3.95 6.96
C VAL A 149 -3.52 -2.81 5.98
N PRO A 150 -2.50 -2.00 5.64
CA PRO A 150 -2.58 -1.09 4.51
C PRO A 150 -2.78 -1.90 3.22
N VAL A 151 -3.82 -1.55 2.46
CA VAL A 151 -4.12 -2.16 1.16
C VAL A 151 -4.29 -1.08 0.13
N THR A 152 -3.57 -1.19 -0.99
CA THR A 152 -3.80 -0.36 -2.16
C THR A 152 -4.64 -1.15 -3.16
N THR A 153 -5.73 -0.56 -3.63
CA THR A 153 -6.61 -1.18 -4.64
C THR A 153 -6.54 -0.41 -5.95
N THR A 154 -6.59 -1.14 -7.05
CA THR A 154 -6.69 -0.58 -8.41
C THR A 154 -8.04 -0.98 -9.02
N ALA A 155 -8.28 -0.62 -10.28
CA ALA A 155 -9.50 -1.04 -10.97
C ALA A 155 -9.57 -2.56 -11.21
N SER A 156 -8.43 -3.25 -11.17
CA SER A 156 -8.30 -4.66 -11.56
C SER A 156 -7.71 -5.54 -10.48
N GLY A 157 -7.53 -5.05 -9.25
CA GLY A 157 -6.83 -5.81 -8.21
C GLY A 157 -6.38 -4.96 -7.03
N GLY A 158 -5.27 -5.36 -6.42
CA GLY A 158 -4.68 -4.62 -5.31
C GLY A 158 -3.34 -5.20 -4.88
N SER A 159 -2.76 -4.55 -3.88
CA SER A 159 -1.49 -4.93 -3.29
C SER A 159 -1.44 -4.60 -1.79
N LEU A 160 -0.61 -5.33 -1.06
CA LEU A 160 -0.31 -5.08 0.35
C LEU A 160 1.08 -5.58 0.71
N HIS A 161 1.63 -5.02 1.78
CA HIS A 161 2.80 -5.56 2.44
C HIS A 161 2.37 -6.47 3.59
N LEU A 162 3.00 -7.63 3.69
CA LEU A 162 2.77 -8.62 4.73
C LEU A 162 3.99 -8.70 5.66
N SER A 163 3.73 -8.88 6.95
CA SER A 163 4.75 -9.18 7.94
C SER A 163 4.10 -10.00 9.04
N VAL A 164 4.44 -11.28 9.14
CA VAL A 164 3.88 -12.23 10.10
C VAL A 164 5.02 -12.98 10.75
N THR A 165 4.99 -13.09 12.07
CA THR A 165 5.96 -13.87 12.85
C THR A 165 5.27 -15.09 13.45
N GLU A 166 5.77 -16.27 13.15
CA GLU A 166 5.27 -17.54 13.67
C GLU A 166 6.44 -18.37 14.20
N SER A 167 6.33 -18.90 15.42
CA SER A 167 7.38 -19.73 16.04
C SER A 167 8.81 -19.10 16.00
N GLY A 168 8.91 -17.77 16.08
CA GLY A 168 10.19 -17.05 16.01
C GLY A 168 10.72 -16.77 14.59
N HIS A 169 10.00 -17.21 13.55
CA HIS A 169 10.33 -16.94 12.15
C HIS A 169 9.42 -15.85 11.60
N THR A 170 10.01 -14.78 11.05
CA THR A 170 9.26 -13.70 10.41
C THR A 170 9.25 -13.88 8.90
N LEU A 171 8.05 -14.03 8.36
CA LEU A 171 7.75 -13.99 6.93
C LEU A 171 7.30 -12.57 6.57
N SER A 172 8.09 -11.89 5.75
CA SER A 172 7.84 -10.50 5.33
C SER A 172 7.95 -10.37 3.82
N GLY A 173 7.10 -9.56 3.21
CA GLY A 173 7.07 -9.42 1.76
C GLY A 173 5.94 -8.56 1.22
N GLU A 174 5.80 -8.56 -0.10
CA GLU A 174 4.69 -7.93 -0.81
C GLU A 174 3.81 -8.98 -1.49
N VAL A 175 2.52 -8.70 -1.52
CA VAL A 175 1.53 -9.48 -2.26
C VAL A 175 0.79 -8.53 -3.19
N ASP A 176 0.80 -8.86 -4.48
CA ASP A 176 0.00 -8.21 -5.50
C ASP A 176 -0.98 -9.23 -6.09
N TRP A 177 -2.22 -8.82 -6.29
CA TRP A 177 -3.22 -9.66 -6.94
C TRP A 177 -3.92 -8.90 -8.06
N ALA A 178 -4.21 -9.61 -9.14
CA ALA A 178 -5.08 -9.18 -10.21
C ALA A 178 -6.35 -10.04 -10.19
N CYS A 179 -7.51 -9.39 -10.10
CA CYS A 179 -8.81 -10.05 -10.14
C CYS A 179 -8.96 -10.86 -11.44
N GLY A 180 -9.55 -12.05 -11.33
CA GLY A 180 -10.00 -12.83 -12.47
C GLY A 180 -11.11 -12.12 -13.23
N ALA A 181 -11.28 -12.50 -14.50
CA ALA A 181 -12.36 -11.99 -15.36
C ALA A 181 -13.71 -12.63 -15.03
#